data_AF-I3S3F8-F1
#
_entry.id   AF-I3S3F8-F1
#
_cell.length_a   1.000
_cell.length_b   1.000
_cell.length_c   1.000
_cell.angle_alpha   90.00
_cell.angle_beta   90.00
_cell.angle_gamma   90.00
#
_symmetry.space_group_name_H-M   'P 1'
#
loop_
_entity.id
_entity.type
_entity.pdbx_description
1 polymer ?
#
loop_
_entity_poly.entity_id
_entity_poly.type
_entity_poly.pdbx_seq_one_letter_code
_entity_poly.pdbx_strand_id
1 'polypeptide(L)'
;METTIYKAVADAFVKSLGAPTVSPVAPFGTCFATKDISFSRIGPGVPAIDLVLQNGVEWPIIGANSMVQFDDVICLGFVDAGSNPKASQVGFVNGGSHPVTSITIGAHQLENNLLKFDLAASRLGFRSLFLEHDNCQNFRFTSST
;
A
#
# COMPACT_ATOMS: atom_id res chain seq x y z
N MET A 1 7.35 5.67 -4.42
CA MET A 1 8.34 5.46 -3.34
C MET A 1 9.71 5.80 -3.90
N GLU A 2 10.62 6.38 -3.12
CA GLU A 2 12.00 6.62 -3.55
C GLU A 2 12.66 5.29 -3.98
N THR A 3 13.45 5.33 -5.06
CA THR A 3 13.98 4.15 -5.75
C THR A 3 14.73 3.16 -4.86
N THR A 4 15.59 3.63 -3.94
CA THR A 4 16.36 2.73 -3.08
C THR A 4 15.46 2.00 -2.08
N ILE A 5 14.48 2.70 -1.51
CA ILE A 5 13.47 2.10 -0.62
C ILE A 5 12.59 1.13 -1.41
N TYR A 6 12.13 1.53 -2.60
CA TYR A 6 11.30 0.70 -3.47
C TYR A 6 11.98 -0.64 -3.78
N LYS A 7 13.23 -0.62 -4.22
CA LYS A 7 14.01 -1.84 -4.52
C LYS A 7 14.15 -2.73 -3.30
N ALA A 8 14.53 -2.15 -2.16
CA ALA A 8 14.70 -2.91 -0.92
C ALA A 8 13.40 -3.59 -0.46
N VAL A 9 12.27 -2.88 -0.52
CA VAL A 9 10.95 -3.44 -0.16
C VAL A 9 10.53 -4.53 -1.13
N ALA A 10 10.67 -4.30 -2.45
CA ALA A 10 10.31 -5.29 -3.46
C ALA A 10 11.14 -6.58 -3.32
N ASP A 11 12.45 -6.47 -3.15
CA ASP A 11 13.36 -7.61 -2.98
C ASP A 11 13.02 -8.42 -1.71
N ALA A 12 12.81 -7.72 -0.59
CA ALA A 12 12.43 -8.36 0.67
C ALA A 12 11.06 -9.04 0.58
N PHE A 13 10.11 -8.43 -0.13
CA PHE A 13 8.78 -9.00 -0.33
C PHE A 13 8.81 -10.27 -1.17
N VAL A 14 9.52 -10.26 -2.30
CA VAL A 14 9.71 -11.44 -3.16
C VAL A 14 10.35 -12.58 -2.37
N LYS A 15 11.41 -12.26 -1.61
CA LYS A 15 12.09 -13.25 -0.76
C LYS A 15 11.18 -13.84 0.32
N SER A 16 10.36 -13.00 0.96
CA SER A 16 9.49 -13.43 2.07
C SER A 16 8.28 -14.21 1.58
N LEU A 17 7.73 -13.86 0.41
CA LEU A 17 6.60 -14.56 -0.20
C LEU A 17 7.02 -15.92 -0.76
N GLY A 18 8.23 -16.03 -1.33
CA GLY A 18 8.75 -17.30 -1.86
C GLY A 18 8.07 -17.79 -3.14
N ALA A 19 7.27 -16.95 -3.80
CA ALA A 19 6.62 -17.24 -5.07
C ALA A 19 7.43 -16.68 -6.26
N PRO A 20 7.43 -17.35 -7.43
CA PRO A 20 8.09 -16.85 -8.62
C PRO A 20 7.38 -15.59 -9.15
N THR A 21 8.17 -14.58 -9.51
CA THR A 21 7.65 -13.38 -10.18
C THR A 21 7.27 -13.66 -11.63
N VAL A 22 6.26 -12.98 -12.13
CA VAL A 22 5.86 -12.97 -13.55
C VAL A 22 6.17 -11.61 -14.19
N SER A 23 5.89 -11.48 -15.50
CA SER A 23 6.02 -10.21 -16.22
C SER A 23 5.28 -9.08 -15.49
N PRO A 24 5.95 -7.94 -15.21
CA PRO A 24 5.31 -6.81 -14.55
C PRO A 24 4.17 -6.19 -15.37
N VAL A 25 3.15 -5.69 -14.69
CA VAL A 25 2.03 -4.94 -15.29
C VAL A 25 2.16 -3.48 -14.90
N ALA A 26 2.42 -2.61 -15.88
CA ALA A 26 2.58 -1.18 -15.61
C ALA A 26 1.35 -0.60 -14.88
N PRO A 27 1.56 0.26 -13.86
CA PRO A 27 2.82 0.84 -13.40
C PRO A 27 3.61 0.01 -12.37
N PHE A 28 3.21 -1.23 -12.09
CA PHE A 28 3.79 -2.07 -11.04
C PHE A 28 5.00 -2.86 -11.56
N GLY A 29 6.08 -2.88 -10.77
CA GLY A 29 7.33 -3.56 -11.13
C GLY A 29 7.48 -4.98 -10.59
N THR A 30 6.59 -5.44 -9.71
CA THR A 30 6.67 -6.77 -9.07
C THR A 30 5.30 -7.42 -9.08
N CYS A 31 5.17 -8.54 -9.80
CA CYS A 31 3.92 -9.26 -9.96
C CYS A 31 4.12 -10.77 -9.86
N PHE A 32 3.03 -11.47 -9.55
CA PHE A 32 2.95 -12.92 -9.35
C PHE A 32 1.74 -13.47 -10.10
N ALA A 33 1.72 -14.76 -10.40
CA ALA A 33 0.51 -15.38 -10.93
C ALA A 33 -0.51 -15.58 -9.79
N THR A 34 -1.77 -15.21 -10.00
CA THR A 34 -2.84 -15.32 -8.98
C THR A 34 -2.99 -16.75 -8.46
N LYS A 35 -2.75 -17.77 -9.30
CA LYS A 35 -2.79 -19.19 -8.93
C LYS A 35 -1.78 -19.59 -7.85
N ASP A 36 -0.70 -18.82 -7.69
CA ASP A 36 0.36 -19.10 -6.72
C ASP A 36 0.13 -18.37 -5.39
N ILE A 37 -0.97 -17.62 -5.27
CA ILE A 37 -1.31 -16.80 -4.11
C ILE A 37 -2.63 -17.32 -3.51
N SER A 38 -2.61 -17.60 -2.21
CA SER A 38 -3.83 -17.94 -1.46
C SER A 38 -4.67 -16.69 -1.17
N PHE A 39 -5.96 -16.85 -0.88
CA PHE A 39 -6.85 -15.72 -0.58
C PHE A 39 -7.63 -15.96 0.71
N SER A 40 -7.88 -14.88 1.44
CA SER A 40 -8.64 -14.86 2.69
C SER A 40 -9.58 -13.65 2.76
N ARG A 41 -10.34 -13.52 3.84
CA ARG A 41 -11.20 -12.34 4.08
C ARG A 41 -10.41 -11.03 4.21
N ILE A 42 -9.13 -11.09 4.59
CA ILE A 42 -8.25 -9.93 4.73
C ILE A 42 -7.39 -9.71 3.47
N GLY A 43 -7.80 -10.33 2.35
CA GLY A 43 -7.15 -10.23 1.04
C GLY A 43 -6.18 -11.38 0.73
N PRO A 44 -5.31 -11.17 -0.27
CA PRO A 44 -4.27 -12.13 -0.67
C PRO A 44 -3.37 -12.55 0.51
N GLY A 45 -3.06 -13.84 0.59
CA GLY A 45 -2.17 -14.43 1.58
C GLY A 45 -0.72 -14.17 1.21
N VAL A 46 -0.29 -12.93 1.43
CA VAL A 46 1.07 -12.44 1.19
C VAL A 46 1.68 -11.89 2.48
N PRO A 47 3.02 -11.72 2.56
CA PRO A 47 3.65 -11.07 3.72
C PRO A 47 3.06 -9.69 4.01
N ALA A 48 2.81 -9.39 5.29
CA ALA A 48 2.47 -8.04 5.71
C ALA A 48 3.70 -7.11 5.61
N ILE A 49 3.46 -5.83 5.37
CA ILE A 49 4.49 -4.79 5.39
C ILE A 49 4.17 -3.85 6.54
N ASP A 50 4.99 -3.90 7.59
CA ASP A 50 4.77 -3.09 8.80
C ASP A 50 5.54 -1.77 8.72
N LEU A 51 4.82 -0.65 8.71
CA LEU A 51 5.42 0.66 8.90
C LEU A 51 5.62 0.87 10.41
N VAL A 52 6.86 0.71 10.87
CA VAL A 52 7.23 0.99 12.26
C VAL A 52 7.35 2.49 12.47
N LEU A 53 6.48 3.03 13.31
CA LEU A 53 6.39 4.46 13.63
C LEU A 53 7.06 4.75 14.98
N GLN A 54 7.04 6.03 15.37
CA GLN A 54 7.51 6.49 16.67
C GLN A 54 6.94 5.66 17.84
N ASN A 55 7.78 5.40 18.83
CA ASN A 55 7.47 4.57 20.01
C ASN A 55 7.17 3.10 19.71
N GLY A 56 7.58 2.57 18.54
CA GLY A 56 7.41 1.16 18.20
C GLY A 56 5.98 0.79 17.80
N VAL A 57 5.14 1.78 17.50
CA VAL A 57 3.78 1.54 17.00
C VAL A 57 3.86 1.08 15.55
N GLU A 58 3.24 -0.05 15.22
CA GLU A 58 3.24 -0.61 13.87
C GLU A 58 1.93 -0.28 13.14
N TRP A 59 2.04 0.17 11.90
CA TRP A 59 0.92 0.20 10.95
C TRP A 59 1.10 -0.93 9.93
N PRO A 60 0.35 -2.04 10.07
CA PRO A 60 0.43 -3.15 9.13
C PRO A 60 -0.28 -2.83 7.82
N ILE A 61 0.42 -2.99 6.70
CA ILE A 61 -0.15 -3.02 5.35
C ILE A 61 -0.33 -4.50 4.97
N ILE A 62 -1.57 -4.96 5.05
CA ILE A 62 -1.95 -6.36 4.80
C ILE A 62 -2.13 -6.63 3.30
N GLY A 63 -2.38 -7.89 2.93
CA GLY A 63 -2.60 -8.33 1.54
C GLY A 63 -3.63 -7.49 0.79
N ALA A 64 -4.78 -7.21 1.40
CA ALA A 64 -5.83 -6.38 0.77
C ALA A 64 -5.37 -4.95 0.42
N ASN A 65 -4.40 -4.40 1.15
CA ASN A 65 -3.89 -3.04 0.96
C ASN A 65 -2.55 -2.99 0.21
N SER A 66 -1.85 -4.12 0.09
CA SER A 66 -0.53 -4.22 -0.53
C SER A 66 -0.57 -4.78 -1.95
N MET A 67 -1.64 -5.48 -2.35
CA MET A 67 -1.70 -6.15 -3.65
C MET A 67 -2.80 -5.57 -4.55
N VAL A 68 -2.57 -5.59 -5.86
CA VAL A 68 -3.51 -5.15 -6.92
C VAL A 68 -3.66 -6.28 -7.93
N GLN A 69 -4.89 -6.72 -8.18
CA GLN A 69 -5.17 -7.89 -9.03
C GLN A 69 -5.62 -7.49 -10.45
N PHE A 70 -5.12 -8.22 -11.46
CA PHE A 70 -5.43 -8.11 -12.88
C PHE A 70 -5.65 -9.52 -13.44
N ASP A 71 -6.91 -9.96 -13.58
CA ASP A 71 -7.23 -11.30 -14.08
C ASP A 71 -6.40 -12.43 -13.40
N ASP A 72 -5.44 -13.01 -14.13
CA ASP A 72 -4.55 -14.09 -13.70
C ASP A 72 -3.21 -13.63 -13.08
N VAL A 73 -3.00 -12.32 -12.96
CA VAL A 73 -1.82 -11.68 -12.37
C VAL A 73 -2.20 -10.86 -11.14
N ILE A 74 -1.32 -10.83 -10.14
CA ILE A 74 -1.44 -9.96 -8.98
C ILE A 74 -0.12 -9.26 -8.66
N CYS A 75 -0.15 -7.95 -8.49
CA CYS A 75 1.04 -7.11 -8.38
C CYS A 75 1.15 -6.46 -7.00
N LEU A 76 2.38 -6.26 -6.54
CA LEU A 76 2.68 -5.45 -5.37
C LEU A 76 2.35 -3.99 -5.70
N GLY A 77 1.38 -3.42 -4.96
CA GLY A 77 0.77 -2.10 -5.14
C GLY A 77 1.66 -0.92 -4.74
N PHE A 78 2.97 -1.05 -4.91
CA PHE A 78 3.96 0.00 -4.69
C PHE A 78 4.69 0.31 -6.00
N VAL A 79 5.02 1.58 -6.21
CA VAL A 79 5.63 2.08 -7.46
C VAL A 79 6.93 2.83 -7.20
N ASP A 80 7.90 2.65 -8.08
CA ASP A 80 9.14 3.44 -8.10
C ASP A 80 8.83 4.85 -8.61
N ALA A 81 9.18 5.87 -7.81
CA ALA A 81 9.01 7.27 -8.17
C ALA A 81 10.32 7.93 -8.64
N GLY A 82 11.44 7.19 -8.72
CA GLY A 82 12.74 7.75 -9.06
C GLY A 82 13.51 8.32 -7.87
N SER A 83 14.67 8.91 -8.16
CA SER A 83 15.63 9.46 -7.19
C SER A 83 15.79 10.98 -7.36
N ASN A 84 16.18 11.69 -6.29
CA ASN A 84 16.45 13.14 -6.19
C ASN A 84 15.22 14.05 -5.99
N PRO A 85 14.84 14.45 -4.77
CA PRO A 85 13.82 15.48 -4.58
C PRO A 85 14.36 16.85 -4.98
N LYS A 86 13.90 17.43 -6.10
CA LYS A 86 13.89 18.89 -6.20
C LYS A 86 12.56 19.39 -5.66
N ALA A 87 12.61 20.09 -4.53
CA ALA A 87 11.45 20.68 -3.86
C ALA A 87 10.58 21.59 -4.75
N SER A 88 11.07 22.00 -5.92
CA SER A 88 10.38 22.85 -6.89
C SER A 88 9.35 22.12 -7.77
N GLN A 89 9.13 20.81 -7.61
CA GLN A 89 8.15 20.04 -8.39
C GLN A 89 7.07 19.48 -7.48
N VAL A 90 6.18 20.37 -7.00
CA VAL A 90 5.00 20.01 -6.22
C VAL A 90 3.90 19.56 -7.18
N GLY A 91 3.70 18.25 -7.31
CA GLY A 91 2.59 17.70 -8.07
C GLY A 91 2.33 16.24 -7.72
N PHE A 92 1.05 15.86 -7.66
CA PHE A 92 0.63 14.46 -7.68
C PHE A 92 0.94 13.89 -9.07
N VAL A 93 2.15 13.38 -9.27
CA VAL A 93 2.55 12.76 -10.53
C VAL A 93 2.34 11.25 -10.46
N ASN A 94 1.42 10.77 -11.28
CA ASN A 94 1.44 9.38 -11.76
C ASN A 94 2.80 9.16 -12.44
N GLY A 95 3.72 8.47 -11.75
CA GLY A 95 5.00 8.01 -12.32
C GLY A 95 6.05 9.08 -12.64
N GLY A 96 6.17 10.16 -11.84
CA GLY A 96 7.15 11.23 -12.08
C GLY A 96 8.44 11.13 -11.25
N SER A 97 9.58 11.32 -11.91
CA SER A 97 10.97 11.01 -11.51
C SER A 97 11.56 11.63 -10.24
N HIS A 98 10.83 12.38 -9.42
CA HIS A 98 11.43 13.08 -8.27
C HIS A 98 10.43 13.22 -7.10
N PRO A 99 10.38 12.26 -6.16
CA PRO A 99 9.45 12.34 -5.04
C PRO A 99 9.94 13.37 -4.00
N VAL A 100 9.10 14.34 -3.62
CA VAL A 100 9.41 15.32 -2.54
C VAL A 100 9.50 14.63 -1.16
N THR A 101 8.83 13.48 -1.02
CA THR A 101 8.77 12.63 0.17
C THR A 101 9.24 11.22 -0.17
N SER A 102 10.10 10.61 0.65
CA SER A 102 10.66 9.28 0.35
C SER A 102 9.61 8.17 0.28
N ILE A 103 8.57 8.25 1.10
CA ILE A 103 7.42 7.34 1.13
C ILE A 103 6.14 8.17 1.11
N THR A 104 5.23 7.81 0.21
CA THR A 104 3.88 8.38 0.12
C THR A 104 2.89 7.24 0.20
N ILE A 105 1.99 7.27 1.18
CA ILE A 105 0.93 6.27 1.34
C ILE A 105 -0.22 6.65 0.40
N GLY A 106 -0.51 5.79 -0.58
CA GLY A 106 -1.52 6.04 -1.60
C GLY A 106 -2.92 5.65 -1.15
N ALA A 107 -3.95 6.05 -1.92
CA ALA A 107 -5.34 5.75 -1.60
C ALA A 107 -5.61 4.25 -1.41
N HIS A 108 -5.04 3.39 -2.26
CA HIS A 108 -5.13 1.92 -2.16
C HIS A 108 -4.72 1.38 -0.78
N GLN A 109 -3.64 1.93 -0.21
CA GLN A 109 -3.17 1.55 1.12
C GLN A 109 -4.08 2.07 2.24
N LEU A 110 -4.83 3.16 2.01
CA LEU A 110 -5.76 3.76 2.97
C LEU A 110 -7.16 3.14 2.92
N GLU A 111 -7.49 2.38 1.86
CA GLU A 111 -8.79 1.72 1.73
C GLU A 111 -9.07 0.82 2.95
N ASN A 112 -10.29 0.89 3.47
CA ASN A 112 -10.76 0.13 4.63
C ASN A 112 -9.86 0.29 5.88
N ASN A 113 -9.21 1.44 6.01
CA ASN A 113 -8.60 1.90 7.25
C ASN A 113 -9.37 3.11 7.78
N LEU A 114 -9.69 3.10 9.07
CA LEU A 114 -10.19 4.29 9.76
C LEU A 114 -9.01 5.18 10.11
N LEU A 115 -8.96 6.37 9.54
CA LEU A 115 -7.92 7.37 9.81
C LEU A 115 -8.51 8.56 10.55
N LYS A 116 -7.93 8.87 11.72
CA LYS A 116 -8.30 10.03 12.52
C LYS A 116 -7.17 11.05 12.50
N PHE A 117 -7.38 12.13 11.77
CA PHE A 117 -6.52 13.31 11.79
C PHE A 117 -6.97 14.20 12.95
N ASP A 118 -6.23 14.19 14.05
CA ASP A 118 -6.51 15.02 15.22
C ASP A 118 -5.52 16.19 15.24
N LEU A 119 -5.95 17.29 14.64
CA LEU A 119 -5.13 18.48 14.44
C LEU A 119 -4.79 19.17 15.78
N ALA A 120 -5.73 19.16 16.73
CA ALA A 120 -5.54 19.76 18.05
C ALA A 120 -4.44 19.06 18.86
N ALA A 121 -4.39 17.72 18.79
CA ALA A 121 -3.35 16.93 19.43
C ALA A 121 -2.13 16.64 18.53
N SER A 122 -2.10 17.18 17.30
CA SER A 122 -1.05 16.92 16.30
C SER A 122 -0.74 15.43 16.12
N ARG A 123 -1.78 14.60 16.00
CA ARG A 123 -1.64 13.13 15.91
C ARG A 123 -2.49 12.53 14.78
N LEU A 124 -1.99 11.42 14.26
CA LEU A 124 -2.72 10.54 13.36
C LEU A 124 -3.04 9.24 14.09
N GLY A 125 -4.32 8.91 14.21
CA GLY A 125 -4.79 7.58 14.60
C GLY A 125 -5.14 6.76 13.36
N PHE A 126 -4.84 5.47 13.38
CA PHE A 126 -5.16 4.55 12.30
C PHE A 126 -5.64 3.21 12.86
N ARG A 127 -6.55 2.55 12.14
CA ARG A 127 -7.01 1.20 12.47
C ARG A 127 -7.51 0.49 11.21
N SER A 128 -7.05 -0.74 10.99
CA SER A 128 -7.55 -1.57 9.90
C SER A 128 -8.95 -2.10 10.24
N LEU A 129 -9.93 -1.85 9.37
CA LEU A 129 -11.30 -2.34 9.53
C LEU A 129 -11.42 -3.82 9.19
N PHE A 130 -10.50 -4.35 8.37
CA PHE A 130 -10.43 -5.79 8.06
C PHE A 130 -10.26 -6.64 9.33
N LEU A 131 -9.50 -6.15 10.32
CA LEU A 131 -9.32 -6.82 11.62
C LEU A 131 -10.58 -6.81 12.48
N GLU A 132 -11.49 -5.87 12.22
CA GLU A 132 -12.76 -5.70 12.91
C GLU A 132 -13.93 -6.35 12.14
N HIS A 133 -13.63 -7.08 11.07
CA HIS A 133 -14.62 -7.68 10.17
C HIS A 133 -15.59 -6.64 9.57
N ASP A 134 -15.09 -5.43 9.31
CA ASP A 134 -15.84 -4.29 8.77
C ASP A 134 -15.12 -3.68 7.56
N ASN A 135 -15.75 -2.71 6.90
CA ASN A 135 -15.19 -1.96 5.78
C ASN A 135 -15.83 -0.56 5.69
N CYS A 136 -15.23 0.36 4.92
CA CYS A 136 -15.74 1.74 4.86
C CYS A 136 -17.14 1.84 4.21
N GLN A 137 -17.48 0.94 3.29
CA GLN A 137 -18.76 0.94 2.58
C GLN A 137 -19.95 0.50 3.45
N ASN A 138 -19.73 -0.15 4.58
CA ASN A 138 -20.80 -0.58 5.49
C ASN A 138 -21.45 0.59 6.24
N PHE A 139 -20.88 1.80 6.18
CA PHE A 139 -21.51 2.98 6.75
C PHE A 139 -22.79 3.36 5.99
N ARG A 140 -23.91 3.49 6.71
CA ARG A 140 -25.20 3.84 6.13
C ARG A 140 -25.30 5.34 5.89
N PHE A 141 -25.03 5.76 4.65
CA PHE A 141 -25.31 7.12 4.20
C PHE A 141 -26.79 7.26 3.85
N THR A 142 -27.51 8.12 4.56
CA THR A 142 -28.87 8.56 4.17
C THR A 142 -28.76 9.91 3.49
N SER A 143 -29.12 10.00 2.21
CA SER A 143 -29.23 11.29 1.53
C SER A 143 -30.52 11.99 1.96
N SER A 144 -30.41 13.19 2.52
CA SER A 144 -31.55 14.12 2.56
C SER A 144 -31.78 14.64 1.15
N THR A 145 -32.91 14.21 0.54
CA THR A 145 -33.47 14.83 -0.67
C THR A 145 -33.95 16.25 -0.40
#